data_AF-A0A9J6BSX6-F1
#
_entry.id   AF-A0A9J6BSX6-F1
#
_cell.length_a   1.000
_cell.length_b   1.000
_cell.length_c   1.000
_cell.angle_alpha   90.00
_cell.angle_beta   90.00
_cell.angle_gamma   90.00
#
_symmetry.space_group_name_H-M   'P 1'
#
loop_
_entity.id
_entity.type
_entity.pdbx_description
1 polymer ?
#
loop_
_entity_poly.entity_id
_entity_poly.type
_entity_poly.pdbx_seq_one_letter_code
_entity_poly.pdbx_strand_id
1 'polypeptide(L)'
;MAFTMKSFRTFFLIFVIEFSLIYSYPSNSIEEDDVDIDVIDLSRFGEKLFGDPNHDVGKMVNEWTPESGQNPEELGTYVEGDILIPSEYGRNGLAKESSRWKNRIVPYVIHSSVPPTDRQLIKKAIDIYEQQTCIRFVPRTNEKDYVSVESSNTGCWSSVGRVGGKQIVNLQSGGCTQKVGTILHEFLHALGFYHEQNRPNRDNYIRVLTQNIKPETLPNFDKAKPGETIDYGVQYDLGSVMHYSSTAFSRNGAKTIVPLSGAESKMGQRDGFSRGDLIKLNAMYQCDNIVPNNIGNPGVPVNGGNGFNQVDPAAEKVIGQRTGFSPGDLTKINARYCSDIQKPDDRLPHYPEQLPFYPEYGNAVPPLYPEYGAFLPNPPLHPPQMPIFPPPYPNRPGLFGNRPFRPNRPPFLGK
;
A
#
# COMPACT_ATOMS: atom_id res chain seq x y z
N MET A 1 -84.18 47.93 -38.52
CA MET A 1 -85.41 47.13 -38.29
C MET A 1 -85.00 45.70 -37.96
N ALA A 2 -85.77 45.05 -37.07
CA ALA A 2 -85.74 43.64 -36.68
C ALA A 2 -84.70 43.18 -35.62
N PHE A 3 -85.22 43.10 -34.39
CA PHE A 3 -84.86 42.19 -33.30
C PHE A 3 -84.76 40.72 -33.77
N THR A 4 -83.94 39.88 -33.12
CA THR A 4 -84.45 38.83 -32.19
C THR A 4 -83.35 37.97 -31.56
N MET A 5 -83.54 37.68 -30.27
CA MET A 5 -82.83 36.75 -29.40
C MET A 5 -83.32 35.30 -29.55
N LYS A 6 -82.50 34.36 -29.04
CA LYS A 6 -82.77 33.02 -28.43
C LYS A 6 -81.99 31.91 -29.17
N SER A 7 -81.12 31.16 -28.50
CA SER A 7 -81.54 30.16 -27.52
C SER A 7 -80.50 29.93 -26.40
N PHE A 8 -81.05 29.67 -25.21
CA PHE A 8 -80.39 29.41 -23.94
C PHE A 8 -80.64 27.93 -23.59
N ARG A 9 -79.59 27.16 -23.21
CA ARG A 9 -79.65 25.98 -22.32
C ARG A 9 -78.22 25.42 -22.13
N THR A 10 -77.44 25.92 -21.18
CA THR A 10 -77.21 25.37 -19.81
C THR A 10 -76.73 23.92 -19.80
N PHE A 11 -75.44 23.67 -19.53
CA PHE A 11 -74.88 23.19 -18.23
C PHE A 11 -73.44 22.66 -18.37
N PHE A 12 -72.67 22.80 -17.29
CA PHE A 12 -71.30 22.32 -16.99
C PHE A 12 -70.13 23.23 -17.43
N LEU A 13 -69.73 24.17 -16.58
CA LEU A 13 -68.74 24.06 -15.47
C LEU A 13 -67.30 24.12 -16.02
N ILE A 14 -66.59 25.23 -15.75
CA ILE A 14 -65.42 25.30 -14.83
C ILE A 14 -64.18 24.63 -15.47
N PHE A 15 -63.03 25.24 -15.76
CA PHE A 15 -62.27 26.40 -15.27
C PHE A 15 -61.03 26.47 -16.19
N VAL A 16 -60.61 27.61 -16.75
CA VAL A 16 -59.17 27.98 -16.90
C VAL A 16 -59.09 29.50 -17.13
N ILE A 17 -59.10 30.28 -16.05
CA ILE A 17 -58.42 31.58 -15.96
C ILE A 17 -57.61 31.50 -14.67
N GLU A 18 -56.31 31.81 -14.77
CA GLU A 18 -55.28 32.04 -13.73
C GLU A 18 -53.97 31.37 -14.18
N PHE A 19 -53.30 31.97 -15.18
CA PHE A 19 -51.91 31.62 -15.51
C PHE A 19 -51.01 32.75 -15.01
N SER A 20 -50.84 32.80 -13.69
CA SER A 20 -49.78 33.54 -13.01
C SER A 20 -49.79 33.09 -11.55
N LEU A 21 -48.99 32.07 -11.23
CA LEU A 21 -48.28 31.90 -9.95
C LEU A 21 -47.56 30.53 -9.94
N ILE A 22 -46.24 30.59 -9.78
CA ILE A 22 -45.39 29.59 -9.12
C ILE A 22 -45.22 28.25 -9.87
N TYR A 23 -44.18 28.19 -10.72
CA TYR A 23 -43.32 27.01 -10.78
C TYR A 23 -41.91 27.44 -10.39
N SER A 24 -41.65 27.44 -9.08
CA SER A 24 -40.30 27.24 -8.58
C SER A 24 -39.89 25.82 -8.98
N TYR A 25 -39.16 25.70 -10.08
CA TYR A 25 -38.48 24.45 -10.40
C TYR A 25 -37.51 24.14 -9.26
N PRO A 26 -37.56 22.97 -8.62
CA PRO A 26 -36.44 22.54 -7.82
C PRO A 26 -35.25 22.40 -8.76
N SER A 27 -34.17 23.11 -8.43
CA SER A 27 -32.85 22.86 -8.99
C SER A 27 -32.45 21.45 -8.56
N ASN A 28 -32.87 20.45 -9.32
CA ASN A 28 -32.14 19.20 -9.36
C ASN A 28 -30.87 19.49 -10.15
N SER A 29 -29.88 20.07 -9.46
CA SER A 29 -28.50 19.81 -9.78
C SER A 29 -28.36 18.29 -9.75
N ILE A 30 -28.39 17.70 -10.93
CA ILE A 30 -27.75 16.41 -11.15
C ILE A 30 -26.32 16.69 -10.70
N GLU A 31 -25.96 16.21 -9.51
CA GLU A 31 -24.57 16.05 -9.12
C GLU A 31 -23.92 15.33 -10.29
N GLU A 32 -23.06 16.01 -11.04
CA GLU A 32 -22.16 15.33 -11.95
C GLU A 32 -21.49 14.24 -11.12
N ASP A 33 -21.71 12.99 -11.52
CA ASP A 33 -21.17 11.81 -10.87
C ASP A 33 -19.67 12.04 -10.58
N ASP A 34 -19.38 12.36 -9.32
CA ASP A 34 -18.04 12.42 -8.76
C ASP A 34 -17.50 11.00 -8.98
N VAL A 35 -16.66 10.82 -9.99
CA VAL A 35 -15.95 9.55 -10.20
C VAL A 35 -15.29 9.24 -8.87
N ASP A 36 -15.71 8.15 -8.24
CA ASP A 36 -15.39 7.80 -6.86
C ASP A 36 -13.88 7.55 -6.69
N ILE A 37 -13.10 8.63 -6.66
CA ILE A 37 -11.64 8.67 -6.49
C ILE A 37 -11.28 8.05 -5.13
N ASP A 38 -12.24 7.91 -4.23
CA ASP A 38 -12.04 7.34 -2.91
C ASP A 38 -12.09 5.81 -2.90
N VAL A 39 -12.66 5.12 -3.89
CA VAL A 39 -12.81 3.65 -3.84
C VAL A 39 -11.50 2.92 -4.14
N ILE A 40 -11.22 1.91 -3.33
CA ILE A 40 -10.11 0.97 -3.49
C ILE A 40 -10.70 -0.42 -3.75
N ASP A 41 -10.46 -0.94 -4.95
CA ASP A 41 -10.96 -2.25 -5.38
C ASP A 41 -10.18 -3.39 -4.72
N LEU A 42 -10.85 -4.14 -3.82
CA LEU A 42 -10.31 -5.30 -3.11
C LEU A 42 -10.85 -6.63 -3.69
N SER A 43 -11.61 -6.57 -4.79
CA SER A 43 -12.36 -7.71 -5.34
C SER A 43 -11.48 -8.90 -5.70
N ARG A 44 -10.20 -8.68 -6.05
CA ARG A 44 -9.22 -9.73 -6.37
C ARG A 44 -8.99 -10.71 -5.22
N PHE A 45 -9.15 -10.26 -3.98
CA PHE A 45 -8.96 -11.08 -2.80
C PHE A 45 -10.20 -11.91 -2.44
N GLY A 46 -11.38 -11.42 -2.83
CA GLY A 46 -12.65 -12.09 -2.58
C GLY A 46 -12.83 -12.42 -1.09
N GLU A 47 -13.29 -13.63 -0.79
CA GLU A 47 -13.53 -14.08 0.58
C GLU A 47 -12.26 -14.29 1.40
N LYS A 48 -11.09 -14.45 0.74
CA LYS A 48 -9.81 -14.68 1.44
C LYS A 48 -9.37 -13.50 2.29
N LEU A 49 -9.88 -12.30 1.98
CA LEU A 49 -9.64 -11.09 2.76
C LEU A 49 -10.21 -11.21 4.18
N PHE A 50 -11.26 -12.02 4.36
CA PHE A 50 -11.92 -12.23 5.63
C PHE A 50 -11.38 -13.48 6.32
N GLY A 51 -10.91 -13.33 7.54
CA GLY A 51 -10.35 -14.44 8.30
C GLY A 51 -10.29 -14.16 9.79
N ASP A 52 -9.82 -15.13 10.55
CA ASP A 52 -9.59 -14.97 11.99
C ASP A 52 -8.09 -14.70 12.24
N PRO A 53 -7.74 -13.76 13.14
CA PRO A 53 -6.35 -13.55 13.54
C PRO A 53 -5.70 -14.87 14.01
N ASN A 54 -4.55 -15.21 13.44
CA ASN A 54 -3.91 -16.51 13.58
C ASN A 54 -2.82 -16.49 14.67
N HIS A 55 -3.04 -17.24 15.75
CA HIS A 55 -2.07 -17.33 16.86
C HIS A 55 -0.77 -18.06 16.52
N ASP A 56 -0.75 -18.92 15.50
CA ASP A 56 0.48 -19.58 15.07
C ASP A 56 1.42 -18.60 14.36
N VAL A 57 0.87 -17.60 13.65
CA VAL A 57 1.66 -16.46 13.16
C VAL A 57 2.32 -15.74 14.33
N GLY A 58 1.58 -15.52 15.42
CA GLY A 58 2.14 -14.88 16.59
C GLY A 58 3.26 -15.66 17.27
N LYS A 59 3.20 -17.00 17.25
CA LYS A 59 4.32 -17.84 17.72
C LYS A 59 5.55 -17.66 16.83
N MET A 60 5.39 -17.67 15.51
CA MET A 60 6.50 -17.44 14.58
C MET A 60 7.13 -16.04 14.77
N VAL A 61 6.32 -15.00 15.00
CA VAL A 61 6.82 -13.65 15.28
C VAL A 61 7.53 -13.56 16.63
N ASN A 62 7.16 -14.36 17.62
CA ASN A 62 7.90 -14.44 18.89
C ASN A 62 9.28 -15.11 18.75
N GLU A 63 9.44 -15.98 17.75
CA GLU A 63 10.71 -16.65 17.42
C GLU A 63 11.57 -15.84 16.44
N TRP A 64 10.99 -14.80 15.81
CA TRP A 64 11.67 -13.96 14.84
C TRP A 64 12.78 -13.11 15.46
N THR A 65 13.89 -12.99 14.74
CA THR A 65 14.99 -12.07 15.06
C THR A 65 15.37 -11.22 13.84
N PRO A 66 16.04 -10.06 14.03
CA PRO A 66 16.52 -9.23 12.91
C PRO A 66 17.40 -9.95 11.89
N GLU A 67 18.03 -11.06 12.27
CA GLU A 67 18.89 -11.90 11.43
C GLU A 67 18.11 -12.93 10.59
N SER A 68 16.79 -13.03 10.75
CA SER A 68 15.96 -14.05 10.09
C SER A 68 15.87 -13.89 8.57
N GLY A 69 16.35 -12.77 8.02
CA GLY A 69 16.39 -12.48 6.58
C GLY A 69 15.05 -12.11 5.94
N GLN A 70 13.96 -12.15 6.72
CA GLN A 70 12.60 -11.79 6.35
C GLN A 70 12.03 -10.78 7.35
N ASN A 71 11.07 -9.98 6.94
CA ASN A 71 10.34 -9.09 7.85
C ASN A 71 9.29 -9.85 8.67
N PRO A 72 8.92 -9.41 9.88
CA PRO A 72 8.01 -10.15 10.75
C PRO A 72 6.60 -10.36 10.14
N GLU A 73 6.12 -9.44 9.29
CA GLU A 73 4.88 -9.54 8.53
C GLU A 73 4.94 -10.59 7.39
N GLU A 74 6.14 -10.91 6.90
CA GLU A 74 6.36 -11.95 5.88
C GLU A 74 6.29 -13.38 6.46
N LEU A 75 5.97 -13.51 7.76
CA LEU A 75 5.63 -14.77 8.43
C LEU A 75 4.12 -15.04 8.44
N GLY A 76 3.31 -14.06 8.04
CA GLY A 76 1.86 -14.14 8.12
C GLY A 76 1.24 -15.14 7.14
N THR A 77 0.02 -15.56 7.46
CA THR A 77 -0.79 -16.49 6.64
C THR A 77 -1.98 -15.79 6.00
N TYR A 78 -2.05 -14.46 6.13
CA TYR A 78 -3.13 -13.65 5.61
C TYR A 78 -2.90 -13.38 4.12
N VAL A 79 -3.83 -12.65 3.50
CA VAL A 79 -3.67 -12.24 2.09
C VAL A 79 -2.39 -11.43 1.96
N GLU A 80 -1.52 -11.82 1.03
CA GLU A 80 -0.20 -11.20 0.89
C GLU A 80 0.57 -11.15 2.23
N GLY A 81 0.39 -12.15 3.08
CA GLY A 81 1.06 -12.23 4.38
C GLY A 81 0.32 -11.53 5.50
N ASP A 82 -0.03 -10.26 5.33
CA ASP A 82 -0.39 -9.31 6.39
C ASP A 82 -1.65 -8.46 6.11
N ILE A 83 -2.41 -8.78 5.06
CA ILE A 83 -3.69 -8.12 4.79
C ILE A 83 -4.84 -8.97 5.33
N LEU A 84 -5.59 -8.42 6.30
CA LEU A 84 -6.69 -9.11 6.97
C LEU A 84 -7.85 -8.16 7.32
N ILE A 85 -9.08 -8.61 7.06
CA ILE A 85 -10.30 -8.09 7.68
C ILE A 85 -10.86 -9.16 8.61
N PRO A 86 -10.88 -8.94 9.94
CA PRO A 86 -11.37 -9.97 10.85
C PRO A 86 -12.84 -10.34 10.60
N SER A 87 -13.14 -11.63 10.64
CA SER A 87 -14.47 -12.18 10.27
C SER A 87 -15.62 -11.67 11.14
N GLU A 88 -15.31 -11.19 12.35
CA GLU A 88 -16.24 -10.55 13.29
C GLU A 88 -16.86 -9.25 12.72
N TYR A 89 -16.22 -8.62 11.75
CA TYR A 89 -16.68 -7.37 11.13
C TYR A 89 -17.49 -7.58 9.84
N GLY A 90 -17.61 -8.81 9.32
CA GLY A 90 -17.93 -9.06 7.90
C GLY A 90 -19.18 -9.88 7.53
N ARG A 91 -20.23 -9.97 8.35
CA ARG A 91 -21.35 -10.92 8.05
C ARG A 91 -22.59 -10.39 7.34
N ASN A 92 -22.70 -9.09 7.03
CA ASN A 92 -23.91 -8.51 6.40
C ASN A 92 -23.66 -7.77 5.06
N GLY A 93 -22.74 -8.27 4.24
CA GLY A 93 -22.44 -7.76 2.89
C GLY A 93 -20.95 -7.55 2.71
N LEU A 94 -20.36 -8.15 1.68
CA LEU A 94 -18.94 -7.96 1.36
C LEU A 94 -18.72 -6.49 1.00
N ALA A 95 -17.97 -5.74 1.82
CA ALA A 95 -17.29 -4.56 1.33
C ALA A 95 -16.15 -5.06 0.41
N LYS A 96 -16.47 -5.33 -0.86
CA LYS A 96 -15.47 -5.62 -1.92
C LYS A 96 -14.66 -4.38 -2.29
N GLU A 97 -15.01 -3.27 -1.68
CA GLU A 97 -14.46 -1.94 -1.88
C GLU A 97 -14.18 -1.37 -0.48
N SER A 98 -12.95 -0.90 -0.27
CA SER A 98 -12.68 0.03 0.82
C SER A 98 -12.61 1.43 0.25
N SER A 99 -12.42 2.42 1.11
CA SER A 99 -12.26 3.80 0.65
C SER A 99 -10.99 4.45 1.19
N ARG A 100 -10.63 5.59 0.64
CA ARG A 100 -9.67 6.49 1.29
C ARG A 100 -10.26 7.06 2.58
N TRP A 101 -9.37 7.51 3.45
CA TRP A 101 -9.74 8.23 4.68
C TRP A 101 -10.20 9.65 4.35
N LYS A 102 -11.44 9.98 4.73
CA LYS A 102 -12.03 11.29 4.42
C LYS A 102 -11.22 12.42 5.02
N ASN A 103 -11.10 13.52 4.27
CA ASN A 103 -10.38 14.72 4.68
C ASN A 103 -8.91 14.47 5.09
N ARG A 104 -8.32 13.33 4.73
CA ARG A 104 -6.95 12.91 5.11
C ARG A 104 -6.79 12.70 6.63
N ILE A 105 -7.90 12.48 7.34
CA ILE A 105 -7.92 12.31 8.79
C ILE A 105 -8.15 10.84 9.12
N VAL A 106 -7.27 10.28 9.95
CA VAL A 106 -7.35 8.92 10.48
C VAL A 106 -7.59 9.00 11.99
N PRO A 107 -8.85 8.92 12.46
CA PRO A 107 -9.11 8.76 13.88
C PRO A 107 -8.49 7.45 14.38
N TYR A 108 -7.80 7.48 15.52
CA TYR A 108 -7.15 6.30 16.06
C TYR A 108 -7.24 6.18 17.57
N VAL A 109 -7.13 4.95 18.07
CA VAL A 109 -6.93 4.63 19.48
C VAL A 109 -5.73 3.70 19.62
N ILE A 110 -4.96 3.83 20.71
CA ILE A 110 -3.93 2.86 21.08
C ILE A 110 -4.48 2.01 22.23
N HIS A 111 -4.90 0.79 21.90
CA HIS A 111 -5.55 -0.13 22.84
C HIS A 111 -4.63 -0.48 24.01
N SER A 112 -5.22 -0.89 25.15
CA SER A 112 -4.48 -1.22 26.38
C SER A 112 -3.53 -2.40 26.22
N SER A 113 -3.75 -3.26 25.22
CA SER A 113 -2.85 -4.37 24.86
C SER A 113 -1.46 -3.90 24.43
N VAL A 114 -1.31 -2.66 23.96
CA VAL A 114 -0.03 -2.12 23.50
C VAL A 114 0.83 -1.69 24.70
N PRO A 115 2.01 -2.29 24.91
CA PRO A 115 2.92 -1.93 26.00
C PRO A 115 3.43 -0.49 25.89
N PRO A 116 3.74 0.20 27.01
CA PRO A 116 4.25 1.58 26.98
C PRO A 116 5.50 1.79 26.13
N THR A 117 6.37 0.78 26.04
CA THR A 117 7.60 0.81 25.21
C THR A 117 7.26 0.97 23.73
N ASP A 118 6.27 0.23 23.25
CA ASP A 118 5.87 0.21 21.84
C ASP A 118 5.09 1.48 21.45
N ARG A 119 4.36 2.07 22.41
CA ARG A 119 3.63 3.34 22.19
C ARG A 119 4.52 4.47 21.71
N GLN A 120 5.77 4.52 22.16
CA GLN A 120 6.72 5.55 21.74
C GLN A 120 7.08 5.40 20.25
N LEU A 121 7.28 4.17 19.79
CA LEU A 121 7.60 3.90 18.39
C LEU A 121 6.38 4.12 17.47
N ILE A 122 5.18 3.76 17.94
CA ILE A 122 3.92 4.07 17.25
C ILE A 122 3.73 5.57 17.11
N LYS A 123 3.97 6.34 18.19
CA LYS A 123 3.91 7.80 18.15
C LYS A 123 4.93 8.37 17.16
N LYS A 124 6.16 7.85 17.16
CA LYS A 124 7.18 8.25 16.18
C LYS A 124 6.74 7.98 14.73
N ALA A 125 6.11 6.84 14.46
CA ALA A 125 5.57 6.53 13.13
C ALA A 125 4.47 7.53 12.73
N ILE A 126 3.56 7.86 13.64
CA ILE A 126 2.54 8.90 13.43
C ILE A 126 3.19 10.25 13.14
N ASP A 127 4.18 10.67 13.93
CA ASP A 127 4.89 11.94 13.73
C ASP A 127 5.55 12.00 12.33
N ILE A 128 6.09 10.89 11.83
CA ILE A 128 6.67 10.81 10.47
C ILE A 128 5.60 11.06 9.41
N TYR A 129 4.43 10.43 9.52
CA TYR A 129 3.31 10.68 8.60
C TYR A 129 2.90 12.15 8.61
N GLU A 130 2.70 12.75 9.79
CA GLU A 130 2.22 14.12 9.91
C GLU A 130 3.24 15.16 9.43
N GLN A 131 4.53 14.86 9.53
CA GLN A 131 5.62 15.72 9.07
C GLN A 131 5.88 15.62 7.57
N GLN A 132 5.74 14.44 6.97
CA GLN A 132 6.13 14.18 5.58
C GLN A 132 4.96 14.17 4.60
N THR A 133 3.72 14.19 5.12
CA THR A 133 2.48 14.09 4.35
C THR A 133 1.40 15.02 4.91
N CYS A 134 0.28 15.10 4.20
CA CYS A 134 -0.91 15.79 4.68
C CYS A 134 -1.86 14.90 5.50
N ILE A 135 -1.51 13.63 5.75
CA ILE A 135 -2.30 12.74 6.61
C ILE A 135 -2.22 13.21 8.06
N ARG A 136 -3.35 13.18 8.77
CA ARG A 136 -3.45 13.55 10.19
C ARG A 136 -4.04 12.43 11.00
N PHE A 137 -3.31 11.96 12.00
CA PHE A 137 -3.78 10.96 12.93
C PHE A 137 -4.33 11.66 14.17
N VAL A 138 -5.64 11.56 14.38
CA VAL A 138 -6.31 12.26 15.50
C VAL A 138 -6.76 11.25 16.56
N PRO A 139 -6.53 11.50 17.86
CA PRO A 139 -7.11 10.67 18.90
C PRO A 139 -8.62 10.62 18.73
N ARG A 140 -9.17 9.41 18.58
CA ARG A 140 -10.59 9.20 18.36
C ARG A 140 -11.41 9.74 19.54
N THR A 141 -12.53 10.37 19.22
CA THR A 141 -13.58 10.75 20.15
C THR A 141 -14.83 9.90 19.91
N ASN A 142 -15.67 10.25 18.93
CA ASN A 142 -16.93 9.62 18.61
C ASN A 142 -17.02 9.15 17.14
N GLU A 143 -15.94 9.24 16.38
CA GLU A 143 -15.91 8.86 14.97
C GLU A 143 -16.27 7.38 14.83
N LYS A 144 -17.16 7.08 13.87
CA LYS A 144 -17.60 5.71 13.59
C LYS A 144 -16.47 4.86 13.03
N ASP A 145 -15.75 5.43 12.06
CA ASP A 145 -14.65 4.77 11.35
C ASP A 145 -13.33 5.19 11.99
N TYR A 146 -12.53 4.24 12.45
CA TYR A 146 -11.27 4.54 13.15
C TYR A 146 -10.34 3.33 13.16
N VAL A 147 -9.04 3.61 13.33
CA VAL A 147 -8.01 2.59 13.54
C VAL A 147 -7.85 2.27 15.02
N SER A 148 -7.92 1.00 15.38
CA SER A 148 -7.52 0.48 16.69
C SER A 148 -6.14 -0.15 16.57
N VAL A 149 -5.12 0.49 17.16
CA VAL A 149 -3.78 -0.07 17.21
C VAL A 149 -3.72 -1.06 18.38
N GLU A 150 -3.48 -2.32 18.06
CA GLU A 150 -3.51 -3.44 19.01
C GLU A 150 -2.19 -4.24 18.97
N SER A 151 -2.01 -5.15 19.93
CA SER A 151 -0.78 -5.96 20.04
C SER A 151 -1.15 -7.37 20.49
N SER A 152 -2.07 -8.00 19.74
CA SER A 152 -2.40 -9.41 19.92
C SER A 152 -1.29 -10.30 19.34
N ASN A 153 -1.12 -11.49 19.90
CA ASN A 153 -0.15 -12.48 19.43
C ASN A 153 -0.62 -13.14 18.13
N THR A 154 -0.74 -12.36 17.06
CA THR A 154 -1.24 -12.77 15.73
C THR A 154 -0.44 -12.12 14.58
N GLY A 155 0.75 -11.62 14.86
CA GLY A 155 1.68 -11.04 13.90
C GLY A 155 1.49 -9.55 13.62
N CYS A 156 2.02 -9.09 12.50
CA CYS A 156 1.82 -7.73 11.99
C CYS A 156 0.81 -7.82 10.85
N TRP A 157 -0.26 -7.04 10.92
CA TRP A 157 -1.28 -7.01 9.87
C TRP A 157 -2.22 -5.81 9.97
N SER A 158 -2.83 -5.50 8.83
CA SER A 158 -3.77 -4.40 8.66
C SER A 158 -4.80 -4.73 7.58
N SER A 159 -5.82 -3.89 7.48
CA SER A 159 -6.74 -3.87 6.33
C SER A 159 -6.26 -2.83 5.32
N VAL A 160 -6.65 -2.97 4.05
CA VAL A 160 -6.27 -1.98 3.03
C VAL A 160 -7.34 -0.89 2.93
N GLY A 161 -6.95 0.35 3.21
CA GLY A 161 -7.86 1.51 3.19
C GLY A 161 -8.81 1.55 4.39
N ARG A 162 -9.78 2.47 4.33
CA ARG A 162 -10.86 2.64 5.30
C ARG A 162 -11.98 1.64 4.99
N VAL A 163 -12.09 0.58 5.78
CA VAL A 163 -13.09 -0.49 5.61
C VAL A 163 -14.41 -0.21 6.36
N GLY A 164 -14.41 0.84 7.18
CA GLY A 164 -15.57 1.27 7.97
C GLY A 164 -15.61 0.65 9.38
N GLY A 165 -16.20 1.38 10.33
CA GLY A 165 -16.24 0.96 11.74
C GLY A 165 -14.86 0.92 12.41
N LYS A 166 -14.74 0.10 13.46
CA LYS A 166 -13.43 -0.22 14.06
C LYS A 166 -12.66 -1.12 13.09
N GLN A 167 -11.49 -0.69 12.64
CA GLN A 167 -10.54 -1.57 11.94
C GLN A 167 -9.24 -1.69 12.74
N ILE A 168 -8.68 -2.90 12.79
CA ILE A 168 -7.49 -3.18 13.59
C ILE A 168 -6.24 -2.98 12.73
N VAL A 169 -5.23 -2.35 13.32
CA VAL A 169 -3.83 -2.46 12.92
C VAL A 169 -3.13 -3.20 14.05
N ASN A 170 -2.74 -4.45 13.81
CA ASN A 170 -2.11 -5.27 14.84
C ASN A 170 -0.59 -5.18 14.72
N LEU A 171 0.04 -4.73 15.80
CA LEU A 171 1.49 -4.61 15.93
C LEU A 171 1.91 -5.45 17.12
N GLN A 172 2.10 -6.75 16.91
CA GLN A 172 2.57 -7.64 17.98
C GLN A 172 3.90 -7.14 18.56
N SER A 173 3.88 -6.83 19.86
CA SER A 173 5.04 -6.40 20.62
C SER A 173 6.24 -7.33 20.44
N GLY A 174 7.43 -6.73 20.34
CA GLY A 174 8.64 -7.43 19.97
C GLY A 174 8.85 -7.34 18.48
N GLY A 175 8.41 -8.34 17.71
CA GLY A 175 8.67 -8.43 16.27
C GLY A 175 8.21 -7.20 15.47
N CYS A 176 6.93 -6.84 15.57
CA CYS A 176 6.36 -5.75 14.79
C CYS A 176 6.76 -4.35 15.27
N THR A 177 7.41 -4.26 16.45
CA THR A 177 7.77 -3.02 17.12
C THR A 177 9.29 -2.86 17.31
N GLN A 178 10.11 -3.63 16.57
CA GLN A 178 11.57 -3.41 16.51
C GLN A 178 11.96 -2.22 15.62
N LYS A 179 11.29 -2.07 14.47
CA LYS A 179 11.61 -1.07 13.46
C LYS A 179 10.41 -0.20 13.15
N VAL A 180 10.63 1.11 13.05
CA VAL A 180 9.55 2.06 12.73
C VAL A 180 8.92 1.77 11.37
N GLY A 181 9.69 1.26 10.41
CA GLY A 181 9.20 0.95 9.07
C GLY A 181 8.11 -0.11 9.03
N THR A 182 8.11 -1.10 9.93
CA THR A 182 7.00 -2.07 10.04
C THR A 182 5.72 -1.37 10.46
N ILE A 183 5.79 -0.42 11.40
CA ILE A 183 4.62 0.38 11.80
C ILE A 183 4.15 1.28 10.65
N LEU A 184 5.09 1.91 9.94
CA LEU A 184 4.76 2.73 8.76
C LEU A 184 4.07 1.90 7.68
N HIS A 185 4.55 0.69 7.42
CA HIS A 185 4.00 -0.29 6.48
C HIS A 185 2.53 -0.61 6.79
N GLU A 186 2.22 -1.00 8.02
CA GLU A 186 0.86 -1.37 8.42
C GLU A 186 -0.14 -0.18 8.36
N PHE A 187 0.34 1.02 8.71
CA PHE A 187 -0.45 2.23 8.50
C PHE A 187 -0.61 2.57 7.01
N LEU A 188 0.37 2.23 6.16
CA LEU A 188 0.29 2.51 4.72
C LEU A 188 -0.72 1.57 4.04
N HIS A 189 -0.81 0.32 4.50
CA HIS A 189 -1.95 -0.55 4.21
C HIS A 189 -3.27 0.11 4.63
N ALA A 190 -3.40 0.56 5.88
CA ALA A 190 -4.62 1.22 6.36
C ALA A 190 -5.00 2.48 5.55
N LEU A 191 -4.03 3.11 4.90
CA LEU A 191 -4.22 4.26 4.00
C LEU A 191 -4.58 3.87 2.56
N GLY A 192 -4.43 2.62 2.16
CA GLY A 192 -4.91 2.10 0.88
C GLY A 192 -3.84 1.53 -0.06
N PHE A 193 -2.63 1.27 0.45
CA PHE A 193 -1.56 0.71 -0.38
C PHE A 193 -1.52 -0.81 -0.35
N TYR A 194 -1.29 -1.40 -1.51
CA TYR A 194 -0.84 -2.79 -1.63
C TYR A 194 0.68 -2.85 -1.62
N HIS A 195 1.20 -4.07 -1.62
CA HIS A 195 2.62 -4.30 -1.77
C HIS A 195 3.18 -3.92 -3.15
N GLU A 196 4.42 -3.43 -3.16
CA GLU A 196 5.09 -3.00 -4.40
C GLU A 196 5.35 -4.18 -5.34
N GLN A 197 5.69 -5.37 -4.82
CA GLN A 197 5.96 -6.55 -5.66
C GLN A 197 4.72 -7.15 -6.34
N ASN A 198 3.53 -6.70 -5.95
CA ASN A 198 2.28 -7.13 -6.57
C ASN A 198 1.86 -6.20 -7.71
N ARG A 199 2.62 -5.14 -8.04
CA ARG A 199 2.32 -4.28 -9.19
C ARG A 199 2.19 -5.06 -10.50
N PRO A 200 1.28 -4.67 -11.41
CA PRO A 200 1.07 -5.36 -12.69
C PRO A 200 2.36 -5.47 -13.55
N ASN A 201 3.23 -4.45 -13.48
CA ASN A 201 4.48 -4.34 -14.22
C ASN A 201 5.72 -4.87 -13.47
N ARG A 202 5.57 -5.54 -12.32
CA ARG A 202 6.70 -5.97 -11.46
C ARG A 202 7.72 -6.87 -12.17
N ASP A 203 7.30 -7.67 -13.15
CA ASP A 203 8.19 -8.58 -13.88
C ASP A 203 9.22 -7.84 -14.78
N ASN A 204 9.05 -6.52 -14.99
CA ASN A 204 10.06 -5.68 -15.65
C ASN A 204 11.22 -5.31 -14.72
N TYR A 205 11.10 -5.57 -13.41
CA TYR A 205 12.02 -5.10 -12.38
C TYR A 205 12.54 -6.21 -11.49
N ILE A 206 11.73 -7.25 -11.25
CA ILE A 206 12.06 -8.38 -10.41
C ILE A 206 11.72 -9.70 -11.09
N ARG A 207 12.39 -10.77 -10.65
CA ARG A 207 12.05 -12.15 -10.97
C ARG A 207 11.61 -12.86 -9.71
N VAL A 208 10.42 -13.47 -9.75
CA VAL A 208 9.91 -14.33 -8.68
C VAL A 208 10.38 -15.78 -8.92
N LEU A 209 11.05 -16.36 -7.93
CA LEU A 209 11.58 -17.72 -7.94
C LEU A 209 10.61 -18.65 -7.19
N THR A 210 9.55 -19.08 -7.88
CA THR A 210 8.47 -19.90 -7.32
C THR A 210 8.94 -21.22 -6.72
N GLN A 211 10.07 -21.77 -7.19
CA GLN A 211 10.70 -22.95 -6.64
C GLN A 211 11.29 -22.76 -5.23
N ASN A 212 11.39 -21.53 -4.72
CA ASN A 212 11.86 -21.26 -3.36
C ASN A 212 10.73 -20.83 -2.42
N ILE A 213 9.51 -20.61 -2.94
CA ILE A 213 8.36 -20.14 -2.16
C ILE A 213 7.66 -21.33 -1.50
N LYS A 214 7.20 -21.16 -0.26
CA LYS A 214 6.33 -22.12 0.42
C LYS A 214 5.04 -22.33 -0.40
N PRO A 215 4.63 -23.57 -0.73
CA PRO A 215 3.49 -23.80 -1.63
C PRO A 215 2.21 -23.07 -1.22
N GLU A 216 1.94 -23.00 0.09
CA GLU A 216 0.77 -22.34 0.67
C GLU A 216 0.78 -20.81 0.55
N THR A 217 1.94 -20.19 0.30
CA THR A 217 2.09 -18.73 0.20
C THR A 217 2.34 -18.24 -1.24
N LEU A 218 2.33 -19.14 -2.23
CA LEU A 218 2.44 -18.77 -3.65
C LEU A 218 1.45 -17.65 -4.06
N PRO A 219 0.19 -17.64 -3.61
CA PRO A 219 -0.76 -16.56 -3.95
C PRO A 219 -0.33 -15.16 -3.47
N ASN A 220 0.55 -15.05 -2.47
CA ASN A 220 1.05 -13.75 -1.99
C ASN A 220 1.88 -13.02 -3.06
N PHE A 221 2.30 -13.73 -4.10
CA PHE A 221 3.08 -13.19 -5.22
C PHE A 221 2.21 -12.95 -6.47
N ASP A 222 0.88 -13.10 -6.39
CA ASP A 222 -0.01 -12.83 -7.51
C ASP A 222 -0.04 -11.33 -7.82
N LYS A 223 0.15 -10.98 -9.10
CA LYS A 223 0.10 -9.57 -9.51
C LYS A 223 -1.33 -9.05 -9.43
N ALA A 224 -1.47 -7.81 -9.01
CA ALA A 224 -2.68 -7.04 -9.25
C ALA A 224 -2.96 -6.97 -10.76
N LYS A 225 -4.23 -6.95 -11.13
CA LYS A 225 -4.67 -6.81 -12.51
C LYS A 225 -4.48 -5.36 -12.98
N PRO A 226 -4.34 -5.13 -14.29
CA PRO A 226 -4.37 -3.78 -14.83
C PRO A 226 -5.63 -3.03 -14.37
N GLY A 227 -5.46 -1.82 -13.84
CA GLY A 227 -6.54 -0.99 -13.32
C GLY A 227 -6.83 -1.14 -11.82
N GLU A 228 -6.38 -2.21 -11.16
CA GLU A 228 -6.58 -2.40 -9.70
C GLU A 228 -5.64 -1.52 -8.86
N THR A 229 -4.53 -1.05 -9.46
CA THR A 229 -3.55 -0.19 -8.78
C THR A 229 -3.21 1.01 -9.65
N ILE A 230 -3.04 2.16 -9.00
CA ILE A 230 -2.61 3.42 -9.62
C ILE A 230 -1.21 3.72 -9.10
N ASP A 231 -0.25 3.89 -10.00
CA ASP A 231 1.14 4.18 -9.61
C ASP A 231 1.47 5.68 -9.56
N TYR A 232 0.55 6.55 -9.96
CA TYR A 232 0.71 8.00 -10.00
C TYR A 232 1.95 8.45 -10.80
N GLY A 233 2.33 7.68 -11.84
CA GLY A 233 3.53 7.95 -12.65
C GLY A 233 4.84 7.62 -11.94
N VAL A 234 4.79 7.00 -10.76
CA VAL A 234 5.98 6.61 -9.99
C VAL A 234 6.50 5.26 -10.48
N GLN A 235 7.79 5.22 -10.82
CA GLN A 235 8.47 4.00 -11.23
C GLN A 235 8.44 2.93 -10.11
N TYR A 236 8.75 1.69 -10.48
CA TYR A 236 8.85 0.59 -9.52
C TYR A 236 9.96 0.86 -8.50
N ASP A 237 9.61 0.83 -7.22
CA ASP A 237 10.52 1.21 -6.14
C ASP A 237 10.97 0.00 -5.31
N LEU A 238 12.14 -0.54 -5.65
CA LEU A 238 12.77 -1.63 -4.89
C LEU A 238 13.03 -1.27 -3.42
N GLY A 239 13.12 0.03 -3.09
CA GLY A 239 13.33 0.52 -1.73
C GLY A 239 12.04 0.87 -1.00
N SER A 240 10.87 0.66 -1.61
CA SER A 240 9.58 0.91 -0.96
C SER A 240 9.47 0.16 0.36
N VAL A 241 8.90 0.80 1.38
CA VAL A 241 8.57 0.14 2.64
C VAL A 241 7.50 -0.95 2.44
N MET A 242 6.77 -0.90 1.32
CA MET A 242 5.78 -1.90 0.88
C MET A 242 6.38 -3.01 0.02
N HIS A 243 7.71 -3.05 -0.17
CA HIS A 243 8.36 -4.14 -0.91
C HIS A 243 8.79 -5.24 0.05
N TYR A 244 8.48 -6.50 -0.30
CA TYR A 244 9.01 -7.67 0.38
C TYR A 244 10.54 -7.76 0.36
N SER A 245 11.11 -8.43 1.36
CA SER A 245 12.50 -8.87 1.37
C SER A 245 12.80 -9.86 0.23
N SER A 246 14.08 -10.08 -0.07
CA SER A 246 14.48 -11.03 -1.12
C SER A 246 14.19 -12.49 -0.74
N THR A 247 13.97 -12.80 0.54
CA THR A 247 13.71 -14.16 1.03
C THR A 247 12.29 -14.36 1.58
N ALA A 248 11.40 -13.38 1.39
CA ALA A 248 10.02 -13.42 1.88
C ALA A 248 9.33 -14.76 1.53
N PHE A 249 8.74 -15.40 2.53
CA PHE A 249 8.05 -16.69 2.42
C PHE A 249 8.89 -17.84 1.84
N SER A 250 10.21 -17.79 2.00
CA SER A 250 11.10 -18.86 1.55
C SER A 250 10.86 -20.16 2.31
N ARG A 251 10.86 -21.28 1.59
CA ARG A 251 10.79 -22.64 2.16
C ARG A 251 12.15 -23.23 2.53
N ASN A 252 13.24 -22.61 2.06
CA ASN A 252 14.60 -23.16 2.14
C ASN A 252 15.66 -22.09 2.48
N GLY A 253 15.23 -20.89 2.89
CA GLY A 253 16.12 -19.75 3.17
C GLY A 253 16.74 -19.11 1.91
N ALA A 254 16.47 -19.65 0.71
CA ALA A 254 16.92 -19.06 -0.54
C ALA A 254 15.99 -17.93 -0.99
N LYS A 255 16.50 -17.07 -1.88
CA LYS A 255 15.76 -15.93 -2.41
C LYS A 255 14.50 -16.37 -3.15
N THR A 256 13.39 -15.70 -2.86
CA THR A 256 12.11 -15.82 -3.57
C THR A 256 11.92 -14.69 -4.57
N ILE A 257 12.58 -13.54 -4.36
CA ILE A 257 12.56 -12.39 -5.27
C ILE A 257 13.99 -11.95 -5.58
N VAL A 258 14.30 -11.76 -6.87
CA VAL A 258 15.60 -11.25 -7.34
C VAL A 258 15.39 -10.02 -8.21
N PRO A 259 16.02 -8.87 -7.92
CA PRO A 259 15.92 -7.69 -8.76
C PRO A 259 16.75 -7.84 -10.03
N LEU A 260 16.19 -7.45 -11.17
CA LEU A 260 16.88 -7.49 -12.46
C LEU A 260 18.02 -6.47 -12.54
N SER A 261 17.96 -5.41 -11.74
CA SER A 261 19.02 -4.40 -11.62
C SER A 261 20.20 -4.83 -10.72
N GLY A 262 20.07 -5.95 -9.99
CA GLY A 262 21.04 -6.37 -8.98
C GLY A 262 20.98 -5.56 -7.66
N ALA A 263 20.08 -4.59 -7.53
CA ALA A 263 19.96 -3.71 -6.35
C ALA A 263 19.19 -4.37 -5.18
N GLU A 264 19.57 -5.59 -4.80
CA GLU A 264 18.90 -6.39 -3.77
C GLU A 264 18.93 -5.75 -2.39
N SER A 265 20.01 -5.05 -2.04
CA SER A 265 20.16 -4.40 -0.73
C SER A 265 19.13 -3.33 -0.42
N LYS A 266 18.32 -2.91 -1.41
CA LYS A 266 17.21 -1.97 -1.21
C LYS A 266 15.92 -2.65 -0.74
N MET A 267 15.74 -3.93 -1.09
CA MET A 267 14.48 -4.65 -0.90
C MET A 267 14.25 -5.02 0.55
N GLY A 268 12.98 -5.00 0.97
CA GLY A 268 12.58 -5.40 2.33
C GLY A 268 13.05 -4.45 3.42
N GLN A 269 13.52 -3.24 3.08
CA GLN A 269 13.92 -2.27 4.10
C GLN A 269 12.72 -1.88 4.98
N ARG A 270 12.99 -1.66 6.27
CA ARG A 270 12.01 -1.20 7.28
C ARG A 270 12.55 -0.03 8.09
N ASP A 271 13.35 0.81 7.45
CA ASP A 271 13.99 1.95 8.09
C ASP A 271 13.11 3.21 8.00
N GLY A 272 12.33 3.35 6.92
CA GLY A 272 11.40 4.47 6.72
C GLY A 272 10.74 4.46 5.34
N PHE A 273 10.03 5.53 4.99
CA PHE A 273 9.51 5.69 3.63
C PHE A 273 10.63 5.88 2.61
N SER A 274 10.47 5.25 1.46
CA SER A 274 11.18 5.64 0.25
C SER A 274 10.62 6.95 -0.31
N ARG A 275 11.34 7.54 -1.25
CA ARG A 275 10.82 8.68 -2.02
C ARG A 275 9.58 8.28 -2.83
N GLY A 276 9.53 7.06 -3.36
CA GLY A 276 8.38 6.57 -4.11
C GLY A 276 7.12 6.47 -3.24
N ASP A 277 7.26 5.99 -2.00
CA ASP A 277 6.13 5.87 -1.06
C ASP A 277 5.50 7.24 -0.79
N LEU A 278 6.32 8.25 -0.48
CA LEU A 278 5.83 9.60 -0.20
C LEU A 278 5.17 10.27 -1.41
N ILE A 279 5.74 10.11 -2.62
CA ILE A 279 5.15 10.68 -3.83
C ILE A 279 3.77 10.05 -4.09
N LYS A 280 3.67 8.71 -4.03
CA LYS A 280 2.39 8.03 -4.26
C LYS A 280 1.37 8.40 -3.20
N LEU A 281 1.74 8.40 -1.93
CA LEU A 281 0.83 8.73 -0.83
C LEU A 281 0.33 10.17 -0.92
N ASN A 282 1.23 11.12 -1.17
CA ASN A 282 0.87 12.53 -1.31
C ASN A 282 0.04 12.80 -2.58
N ALA A 283 0.31 12.10 -3.68
CA ALA A 283 -0.51 12.17 -4.89
C ALA A 283 -1.91 11.58 -4.66
N MET A 284 -1.99 10.41 -4.03
CA MET A 284 -3.25 9.74 -3.71
C MET A 284 -4.16 10.58 -2.81
N TYR A 285 -3.59 11.26 -1.81
CA TYR A 285 -4.37 12.11 -0.90
C TYR A 285 -4.38 13.58 -1.27
N GLN A 286 -3.92 13.92 -2.49
CA GLN A 286 -3.91 15.28 -3.03
C GLN A 286 -3.34 16.28 -2.01
N CYS A 287 -2.16 15.96 -1.46
CA CYS A 287 -1.48 16.86 -0.55
C CYS A 287 -1.01 18.10 -1.32
N ASP A 288 -1.46 19.28 -0.91
CA ASP A 288 -1.02 20.57 -1.47
C ASP A 288 0.50 20.69 -1.34
N ASN A 289 1.23 20.55 -2.45
CA ASN A 289 2.67 20.73 -2.63
C ASN A 289 3.52 20.63 -1.34
N ILE A 290 3.42 19.51 -0.62
CA ILE A 290 4.54 19.04 0.21
C ILE A 290 5.54 18.45 -0.78
N VAL A 291 6.19 19.32 -1.55
CA VAL A 291 7.45 18.97 -2.19
C VAL A 291 8.41 18.79 -1.01
N PRO A 292 9.05 17.63 -0.81
CA PRO A 292 10.06 17.52 0.22
C PRO A 292 11.13 18.57 -0.07
N ASN A 293 11.20 19.61 0.76
CA ASN A 293 12.22 20.65 0.69
C ASN A 293 13.55 20.02 1.12
N ASN A 294 14.12 19.20 0.24
CA ASN A 294 15.49 18.72 0.20
C ASN A 294 15.74 18.15 -1.19
N ILE A 295 15.71 19.02 -2.20
CA ILE A 295 16.33 18.75 -3.49
C ILE A 295 17.84 18.95 -3.30
N GLY A 296 18.48 17.95 -2.68
CA GLY A 296 19.91 17.75 -2.78
C GLY A 296 20.17 16.78 -3.92
N ASN A 297 20.75 17.27 -5.02
CA ASN A 297 21.33 16.44 -6.08
C ASN A 297 22.36 15.47 -5.44
N PRO A 298 22.44 14.18 -5.83
CA PRO A 298 23.42 13.27 -5.27
C PRO A 298 24.81 13.69 -5.76
N GLY A 299 25.59 14.36 -4.91
CA GLY A 299 26.96 14.72 -5.27
C GLY A 299 27.73 15.73 -4.44
N VAL A 300 27.24 16.24 -3.30
CA VAL A 300 28.01 17.20 -2.47
C VAL A 300 27.96 16.81 -0.99
N PRO A 301 29.10 16.65 -0.30
CA PRO A 301 29.12 16.33 1.12
C PRO A 301 28.70 17.55 1.94
N VAL A 302 27.72 17.38 2.81
CA VAL A 302 27.23 18.44 3.70
C VAL A 302 28.05 18.40 4.99
N ASN A 303 28.98 19.34 5.14
CA ASN A 303 29.54 19.70 6.44
C ASN A 303 28.61 20.71 7.11
N GLY A 304 28.34 20.50 8.40
CA GLY A 304 27.34 21.24 9.17
C GLY A 304 27.63 22.73 9.36
N GLY A 305 26.58 23.48 9.73
CA GLY A 305 26.68 24.85 10.20
C GLY A 305 25.44 25.69 9.90
N ASN A 306 24.94 26.38 10.92
CA ASN A 306 23.70 27.15 10.95
C ASN A 306 23.65 28.34 9.97
N GLY A 307 22.44 28.58 9.42
CA GLY A 307 21.92 29.92 9.08
C GLY A 307 22.35 30.54 7.75
N PHE A 308 21.35 31.14 7.06
CA PHE A 308 21.36 32.47 6.41
C PHE A 308 20.58 32.50 5.08
N ASN A 309 19.54 33.32 5.09
CA ASN A 309 18.93 33.92 3.90
C ASN A 309 20.00 34.75 3.19
N GLN A 310 20.45 34.34 2.00
CA GLN A 310 20.89 35.19 0.90
C GLN A 310 21.23 34.31 -0.31
N VAL A 311 20.55 34.57 -1.44
CA VAL A 311 20.80 33.88 -2.72
C VAL A 311 22.00 34.54 -3.40
N ASP A 312 23.01 33.74 -3.75
CA ASP A 312 24.26 34.17 -4.40
C ASP A 312 24.00 34.63 -5.86
N PRO A 313 24.27 35.91 -6.22
CA PRO A 313 24.08 36.45 -7.57
C PRO A 313 24.96 35.81 -8.65
N ALA A 314 25.97 35.02 -8.30
CA ALA A 314 26.84 34.35 -9.27
C ALA A 314 26.15 33.17 -9.99
N ALA A 315 25.14 32.54 -9.36
CA ALA A 315 24.46 31.37 -9.92
C ALA A 315 23.53 31.70 -11.11
N GLU A 316 22.98 32.91 -11.19
CA GLU A 316 22.13 33.35 -12.32
C GLU A 316 22.94 33.59 -13.60
N LYS A 317 24.21 34.01 -13.47
CA LYS A 317 25.01 34.43 -14.63
C LYS A 317 25.47 33.26 -15.50
N VAL A 318 25.55 32.05 -14.95
CA VAL A 318 26.04 30.85 -15.66
C VAL A 318 24.91 30.17 -16.44
N ILE A 319 23.66 30.24 -15.98
CA ILE A 319 22.53 29.56 -16.62
C ILE A 319 22.00 30.35 -17.83
N GLY A 320 21.98 31.68 -17.77
CA GLY A 320 21.49 32.53 -18.87
C GLY A 320 22.34 32.50 -20.15
N GLN A 321 23.63 32.13 -20.06
CA GLN A 321 24.52 32.13 -21.23
C GLN A 321 24.43 30.86 -22.11
N ARG A 322 23.73 29.80 -21.67
CA ARG A 322 23.63 28.53 -22.44
C ARG A 322 22.27 28.27 -23.08
N THR A 323 21.22 29.00 -22.72
CA THR A 323 19.85 28.70 -23.17
C THR A 323 19.12 29.88 -23.83
N GLY A 324 19.69 31.09 -23.79
CA GLY A 324 19.12 32.27 -24.48
C GLY A 324 17.83 32.83 -23.86
N PHE A 325 17.44 32.40 -22.66
CA PHE A 325 16.26 32.92 -21.96
C PHE A 325 16.62 34.01 -20.94
N SER A 326 15.74 35.02 -20.81
CA SER A 326 15.91 36.13 -19.87
C SER A 326 15.43 35.72 -18.47
N PRO A 327 16.02 36.26 -17.39
CA PRO A 327 15.50 36.08 -16.02
C PRO A 327 14.02 36.52 -15.96
N GLY A 328 13.13 35.59 -15.63
CA GLY A 328 11.67 35.80 -15.58
C GLY A 328 10.82 34.89 -16.47
N ASP A 329 11.43 34.10 -17.36
CA ASP A 329 10.68 33.20 -18.26
C ASP A 329 10.31 31.86 -17.60
N LEU A 330 11.09 31.38 -16.62
CA LEU A 330 10.82 30.13 -15.91
C LEU A 330 9.57 30.20 -15.01
N THR A 331 9.26 31.39 -14.46
CA THR A 331 8.03 31.62 -13.69
C THR A 331 6.78 31.69 -14.58
N LYS A 332 6.92 32.00 -15.87
CA LYS A 332 5.81 32.06 -16.83
C LYS A 332 5.48 30.71 -17.46
N ILE A 333 6.46 29.82 -17.60
CA ILE A 333 6.25 28.45 -18.10
C ILE A 333 5.40 27.63 -17.10
N ASN A 334 5.60 27.83 -15.79
CA ASN A 334 4.85 27.12 -14.75
C ASN A 334 3.40 27.59 -14.59
N ALA A 335 3.09 28.84 -14.96
CA ALA A 335 1.71 29.36 -14.92
C ALA A 335 0.83 28.86 -16.09
N ARG A 336 1.44 28.42 -17.19
CA ARG A 336 0.71 27.89 -18.36
C ARG A 336 0.26 26.45 -18.20
N TYR A 337 0.98 25.63 -17.42
CA TYR A 337 0.61 24.24 -17.18
C TYR A 337 -0.61 24.05 -16.26
N CYS A 338 -0.95 25.07 -15.45
CA CYS A 338 -2.08 25.02 -14.51
C CYS A 338 -3.36 25.73 -15.00
N SER A 339 -3.40 26.29 -16.21
CA SER A 339 -4.60 26.99 -16.73
C SER A 339 -5.31 26.28 -17.89
N ASP A 340 -4.78 25.16 -18.39
CA ASP A 340 -5.31 24.45 -19.56
C ASP A 340 -6.13 23.18 -19.24
N ILE A 341 -6.47 22.90 -17.97
CA ILE A 341 -7.30 21.74 -17.57
C ILE A 341 -8.80 22.08 -17.47
N GLN A 342 -9.22 23.33 -17.76
CA GLN A 342 -10.61 23.78 -17.57
C GLN A 342 -11.35 24.23 -18.85
N LYS A 343 -11.00 23.75 -20.04
CA LYS A 343 -11.81 24.01 -21.25
C LYS A 343 -11.94 22.77 -22.14
N PRO A 344 -13.15 22.36 -22.54
CA PRO A 344 -13.33 21.45 -23.66
C PRO A 344 -13.20 22.27 -24.96
N ASP A 345 -12.25 21.93 -25.84
CA ASP A 345 -12.19 22.50 -27.21
C ASP A 345 -12.02 21.37 -28.24
N ASP A 346 -13.02 21.32 -29.12
CA ASP A 346 -13.22 20.47 -30.29
C ASP A 346 -12.20 20.74 -31.41
N ARG A 347 -10.91 20.42 -31.22
CA ARG A 347 -9.93 20.46 -32.31
C ARG A 347 -8.90 19.32 -32.24
N LEU A 348 -9.29 18.17 -32.78
CA LEU A 348 -8.36 17.08 -33.15
C LEU A 348 -7.54 17.49 -34.39
N PRO A 349 -6.19 17.38 -34.38
CA PRO A 349 -5.42 17.42 -35.61
C PRO A 349 -5.53 16.08 -36.34
N HIS A 350 -5.93 16.14 -37.61
CA HIS A 350 -5.92 15.04 -38.57
C HIS A 350 -4.53 14.37 -38.66
N TYR A 351 -4.50 13.05 -38.47
CA TYR A 351 -3.36 12.21 -38.87
C TYR A 351 -3.31 12.10 -40.40
N PRO A 352 -2.17 12.35 -41.05
CA PRO A 352 -2.01 12.01 -42.46
C PRO A 352 -1.81 10.50 -42.62
N GLU A 353 -2.68 9.90 -43.43
CA GLU A 353 -2.51 8.58 -44.01
C GLU A 353 -1.27 8.50 -44.92
N GLN A 354 -0.82 7.26 -45.13
CA GLN A 354 0.05 6.75 -46.18
C GLN A 354 1.55 6.65 -45.86
N LEU A 355 1.97 5.44 -45.51
CA LEU A 355 3.22 4.84 -45.98
C LEU A 355 2.94 3.38 -46.45
N PRO A 356 3.68 2.87 -47.46
CA PRO A 356 3.13 1.94 -48.45
C PRO A 356 3.22 0.43 -48.13
N PHE A 357 2.23 -0.31 -48.64
CA PHE A 357 2.22 -1.73 -49.09
C PHE A 357 3.53 -2.14 -49.79
N TYR A 358 4.09 -3.37 -49.82
CA TYR A 358 3.73 -4.80 -49.62
C TYR A 358 5.07 -5.61 -49.81
N PRO A 359 5.18 -6.97 -49.86
CA PRO A 359 4.24 -8.06 -49.49
C PRO A 359 4.83 -9.22 -48.66
N GLU A 360 3.91 -10.08 -48.20
CA GLU A 360 4.11 -11.44 -47.66
C GLU A 360 4.74 -12.42 -48.67
N TYR A 361 5.49 -13.41 -48.16
CA TYR A 361 5.58 -14.85 -48.53
C TYR A 361 6.46 -15.49 -47.43
N GLY A 362 6.18 -16.61 -46.76
CA GLY A 362 5.71 -17.91 -47.23
C GLY A 362 6.72 -18.96 -46.73
N ASN A 363 6.24 -20.04 -46.10
CA ASN A 363 7.01 -21.13 -45.50
C ASN A 363 8.11 -21.74 -46.41
N ALA A 364 9.28 -22.06 -45.85
CA ALA A 364 10.15 -23.15 -46.28
C ALA A 364 11.23 -23.53 -45.23
N VAL A 365 11.23 -24.79 -44.78
CA VAL A 365 12.40 -25.58 -44.31
C VAL A 365 13.09 -26.12 -45.60
N PRO A 366 14.37 -26.63 -45.69
CA PRO A 366 15.31 -27.19 -44.68
C PRO A 366 16.83 -26.86 -45.01
N PRO A 367 17.85 -27.75 -44.87
CA PRO A 367 18.58 -28.23 -43.68
C PRO A 367 20.14 -28.04 -43.73
N LEU A 368 20.84 -28.52 -42.68
CA LEU A 368 22.20 -29.13 -42.62
C LEU A 368 23.31 -28.42 -41.81
N TYR A 369 23.86 -29.21 -40.87
CA TYR A 369 25.08 -29.08 -40.05
C TYR A 369 26.38 -29.10 -40.90
N PRO A 370 27.58 -28.73 -40.35
CA PRO A 370 28.41 -29.56 -39.43
C PRO A 370 28.92 -28.78 -38.20
N GLU A 371 28.82 -29.35 -36.99
CA GLU A 371 29.94 -30.00 -36.25
C GLU A 371 31.24 -29.19 -36.14
N TYR A 372 31.49 -28.64 -34.95
CA TYR A 372 32.80 -28.71 -34.29
C TYR A 372 32.60 -28.92 -32.79
N GLY A 373 32.93 -30.13 -32.35
CA GLY A 373 33.09 -30.45 -30.93
C GLY A 373 34.46 -29.99 -30.43
N ALA A 374 34.48 -29.54 -29.17
CA ALA A 374 35.68 -29.57 -28.34
C ALA A 374 35.25 -29.99 -26.94
N PHE A 375 35.68 -31.19 -26.58
CA PHE A 375 35.55 -31.83 -25.29
C PHE A 375 36.28 -31.03 -24.20
N LEU A 376 35.61 -30.78 -23.08
CA LEU A 376 36.27 -30.68 -21.77
C LEU A 376 35.47 -31.50 -20.73
N PRO A 377 36.14 -32.22 -19.83
CA PRO A 377 35.55 -33.30 -19.05
C PRO A 377 34.70 -32.81 -17.87
N ASN A 378 33.61 -33.53 -17.61
CA ASN A 378 32.79 -33.42 -16.40
C ASN A 378 33.63 -33.64 -15.13
N PRO A 379 33.54 -32.79 -14.10
CA PRO A 379 34.07 -33.09 -12.78
C PRO A 379 33.19 -34.14 -12.06
N PRO A 380 33.77 -34.98 -11.19
CA PRO A 380 33.08 -36.10 -10.56
C PRO A 380 32.02 -35.63 -9.55
N LEU A 381 30.86 -36.29 -9.62
CA LEU A 381 29.78 -36.27 -8.64
C LEU A 381 30.30 -36.83 -7.30
N HIS A 382 30.48 -35.97 -6.30
CA HIS A 382 30.55 -36.37 -4.90
C HIS A 382 29.23 -36.00 -4.20
N PRO A 383 28.59 -36.92 -3.46
CA PRO A 383 27.41 -36.63 -2.67
C PRO A 383 27.78 -35.74 -1.46
N PRO A 384 26.87 -34.87 -1.00
CA PRO A 384 27.14 -33.96 0.11
C PRO A 384 27.33 -34.74 1.41
N GLN A 385 28.48 -34.55 2.07
CA GLN A 385 28.73 -35.00 3.43
C GLN A 385 27.90 -34.13 4.38
N MET A 386 26.93 -34.75 5.07
CA MET A 386 26.18 -34.11 6.15
C MET A 386 27.09 -33.82 7.34
N PRO A 387 26.93 -32.66 8.03
CA PRO A 387 27.57 -32.44 9.31
C PRO A 387 26.96 -33.40 10.35
N ILE A 388 27.83 -34.22 10.94
CA ILE A 388 27.51 -35.13 12.05
C ILE A 388 27.31 -34.27 13.30
N PHE A 389 26.06 -34.10 13.73
CA PHE A 389 25.74 -33.62 15.07
C PHE A 389 26.01 -34.74 16.09
N PRO A 390 26.61 -34.45 17.27
CA PRO A 390 26.73 -35.42 18.34
C PRO A 390 25.35 -35.81 18.88
N PRO A 391 25.15 -37.07 19.34
CA PRO A 391 23.86 -37.57 19.80
C PRO A 391 23.40 -36.88 21.10
N PRO A 392 22.08 -36.82 21.36
CA PRO A 392 21.54 -36.30 22.61
C PRO A 392 21.91 -37.23 23.78
N TYR A 393 22.32 -36.63 24.91
CA TYR A 393 22.53 -37.34 26.17
C TYR A 393 21.23 -38.04 26.62
N PRO A 394 21.30 -39.30 27.10
CA PRO A 394 20.12 -40.01 27.57
C PRO A 394 19.67 -39.52 28.95
N ASN A 395 18.37 -39.29 29.07
CA ASN A 395 17.66 -39.19 30.35
C ASN A 395 18.00 -40.36 31.28
N ARG A 396 18.42 -40.08 32.51
CA ARG A 396 18.39 -41.05 33.61
C ARG A 396 17.04 -40.94 34.35
N PRO A 397 16.34 -42.07 34.58
CA PRO A 397 15.16 -42.12 35.43
C PRO A 397 15.53 -42.18 36.93
N GLY A 398 14.59 -41.73 37.75
CA GLY A 398 14.78 -41.36 39.15
C GLY A 398 14.93 -42.50 40.17
N LEU A 399 15.17 -42.06 41.40
CA LEU A 399 15.07 -42.86 42.61
C LEU A 399 14.08 -42.23 43.58
N PHE A 400 13.36 -43.13 44.23
CA PHE A 400 12.14 -42.99 45.01
C PHE A 400 12.33 -42.29 46.36
N GLY A 401 11.23 -41.69 46.85
CA GLY A 401 11.04 -41.34 48.26
C GLY A 401 9.59 -40.93 48.54
N ASN A 402 8.79 -41.88 49.00
CA ASN A 402 7.34 -41.80 49.28
C ASN A 402 6.95 -40.83 50.42
N ARG A 403 5.87 -40.04 50.17
CA ARG A 403 4.61 -39.76 50.94
C ARG A 403 4.62 -39.61 52.49
N PRO A 404 3.56 -39.06 53.16
CA PRO A 404 2.25 -38.55 52.68
C PRO A 404 1.76 -37.20 53.26
N PHE A 405 0.66 -36.72 52.66
CA PHE A 405 -0.31 -35.71 53.13
C PHE A 405 -0.77 -35.84 54.60
N ARG A 406 -0.97 -34.70 55.27
CA ARG A 406 -2.26 -34.28 55.88
C ARG A 406 -2.28 -32.78 56.26
N PRO A 407 -3.46 -32.13 56.31
CA PRO A 407 -3.62 -30.68 56.41
C PRO A 407 -3.89 -30.19 57.85
N ASN A 408 -3.62 -28.92 58.14
CA ASN A 408 -4.38 -28.16 59.14
C ASN A 408 -4.29 -26.64 58.90
N ARG A 409 -5.45 -26.00 59.06
CA ARG A 409 -5.75 -24.57 58.95
C ARG A 409 -5.69 -23.93 60.37
N PRO A 410 -6.09 -22.65 60.56
CA PRO A 410 -5.29 -21.43 60.77
C PRO A 410 -5.17 -20.99 62.27
N PRO A 411 -4.62 -19.79 62.56
CA PRO A 411 -5.46 -18.67 63.05
C PRO A 411 -5.09 -17.32 62.40
N PHE A 412 -6.03 -16.46 61.97
CA PHE A 412 -6.85 -15.49 62.70
C PHE A 412 -6.10 -14.30 63.36
N LEU A 413 -6.48 -13.10 62.87
CA LEU A 413 -6.57 -11.76 63.50
C LEU A 413 -5.32 -11.01 63.98
N GLY A 414 -5.22 -9.74 63.52
CA GLY A 414 -4.69 -8.67 64.37
C GLY A 414 -4.18 -7.41 63.69
N LYS A 415 -5.11 -6.45 63.48
CA LYS A 415 -4.94 -4.99 63.27
C LYS A 415 -4.53 -4.46 61.89
#